data_AF-A0A6G2V4Q0-F1
#
_entry.id   AF-A0A6G2V4Q0-F1
#
_cell.length_a   1.000
_cell.length_b   1.000
_cell.length_c   1.000
_cell.angle_alpha   90.00
_cell.angle_beta   90.00
_cell.angle_gamma   90.00
#
_symmetry.space_group_name_H-M   'P 1'
#
loop_
_entity.id
_entity.type
_entity.pdbx_description
1 polymer ?
#
loop_
_entity_poly.entity_id
_entity_poly.type
_entity_poly.pdbx_seq_one_letter_code
_entity_poly.pdbx_strand_id
1 'polypeptide(L)'
;MRSVGAGWLSRGPGIVRGRVVSSVVVIGLGVVLGLVGPVAGKFDNGVCGALSVAFSGGWPWACFAFLVGLSRTSKAEAALLASFGLAAGVVAYYLFKDAYPARGGVGGGVSSKVLTWGVAAFLFGAPVGVVGNLARTPGLGGLFFRLLVPLIAWFETSQRLRMEAEGQSAVVQGTWAVVRVGAWLVAALLVGHTVWGWWRGRSGRADASARGL
;
A
#
# COMPACT_ATOMS: atom_id res chain seq x y z
N MET A 1 4.90 -0.43 52.40
CA MET A 1 4.33 0.52 51.41
C MET A 1 5.29 0.63 50.24
N ARG A 2 4.92 0.11 49.06
CA ARG A 2 5.76 0.17 47.85
C ARG A 2 5.55 1.51 47.15
N SER A 3 6.62 2.26 47.03
CA SER A 3 6.73 3.48 46.22
C SER A 3 6.54 3.12 44.73
N VAL A 4 5.47 3.64 44.14
CA VAL A 4 5.24 3.63 42.69
C VAL A 4 5.97 4.85 42.12
N GLY A 5 7.23 4.66 41.76
CA GLY A 5 8.09 5.69 41.18
C GLY A 5 7.74 5.97 39.72
N ALA A 6 7.40 7.22 39.44
CA ALA A 6 7.05 7.79 38.15
C ALA A 6 8.14 7.57 37.07
N GLY A 7 7.88 6.68 36.12
CA GLY A 7 8.72 6.42 34.95
C GLY A 7 8.25 7.11 33.66
N TRP A 8 7.46 8.18 33.72
CA TRP A 8 6.73 8.71 32.56
C TRP A 8 7.26 10.02 31.94
N LEU A 9 8.31 10.66 32.48
CA LEU A 9 8.67 12.03 32.10
C LEU A 9 10.02 12.22 31.38
N SER A 10 10.54 11.22 30.69
CA SER A 10 11.68 11.44 29.78
C SER A 10 11.59 10.59 28.51
N ARG A 11 10.66 10.92 27.62
CA ARG A 11 10.82 10.60 26.19
C ARG A 11 11.65 11.74 25.60
N GLY A 12 12.95 11.50 25.42
CA GLY A 12 13.87 12.52 24.91
C GLY A 12 13.43 13.14 23.57
N PRO A 13 13.82 14.40 23.29
CA PRO A 13 13.39 15.16 22.11
C PRO A 13 13.70 14.46 20.77
N GLY A 14 14.69 13.56 20.73
CA GLY A 14 15.03 12.76 19.55
C GLY A 14 13.94 11.76 19.12
N ILE A 15 13.20 11.17 20.08
CA ILE A 15 12.14 10.19 19.78
C ILE A 15 10.91 10.90 19.18
N VAL A 16 10.60 12.10 19.68
CA VAL A 16 9.49 12.91 19.16
C VAL A 16 9.79 13.39 17.73
N ARG A 17 11.00 13.92 17.49
CA ARG A 17 11.41 14.36 16.15
C ARG A 17 11.38 13.22 15.13
N GLY A 18 11.85 12.04 15.50
CA GLY A 18 11.81 10.86 14.62
C GLY A 18 10.39 10.44 14.24
N ARG A 19 9.44 10.47 15.19
CA ARG A 19 8.03 10.17 14.92
C ARG A 19 7.39 11.20 13.98
N VAL A 20 7.62 12.49 14.22
CA VAL A 20 7.07 13.56 13.38
C VAL A 20 7.58 13.46 11.94
N VAL A 21 8.89 13.32 11.76
CA VAL A 21 9.50 13.14 10.42
C VAL A 21 8.87 11.93 9.72
N SER A 22 8.70 10.82 10.44
CA SER A 22 8.12 9.62 9.87
C SER A 22 6.65 9.79 9.46
N SER A 23 5.85 10.52 10.24
CA SER A 23 4.47 10.87 9.88
C SER A 23 4.41 11.77 8.65
N VAL A 24 5.26 12.81 8.60
CA VAL A 24 5.35 13.73 7.46
C VAL A 24 5.73 12.98 6.19
N VAL A 25 6.69 12.06 6.26
CA VAL A 25 7.10 11.22 5.12
C VAL A 25 5.94 10.37 4.62
N VAL A 26 5.17 9.72 5.51
CA VAL A 26 4.03 8.89 5.08
C VAL A 26 2.94 9.73 4.40
N ILE A 27 2.61 10.89 4.98
CA ILE A 27 1.61 11.79 4.39
C ILE A 27 2.11 12.30 3.03
N GLY A 28 3.37 12.72 2.94
CA GLY A 28 3.99 13.15 1.69
C GLY A 28 3.98 12.07 0.62
N LEU A 29 4.31 10.83 0.97
CA LEU A 29 4.23 9.69 0.05
C LEU A 29 2.78 9.42 -0.42
N GLY A 30 1.80 9.57 0.47
CA GLY A 30 0.39 9.48 0.11
C GLY A 30 -0.01 10.56 -0.91
N VAL A 31 0.41 11.80 -0.71
CA VAL A 31 0.20 12.90 -1.66
C VAL A 31 0.87 12.60 -3.01
N VAL A 32 2.13 12.18 -3.01
CA VAL A 32 2.86 11.81 -4.23
C VAL A 32 2.10 10.71 -4.97
N LEU A 33 1.69 9.64 -4.27
CA LEU A 33 0.89 8.56 -4.85
C LEU A 33 -0.38 9.07 -5.54
N GLY A 34 -1.11 9.98 -4.88
CA GLY A 34 -2.32 10.58 -5.44
C GLY A 34 -2.09 11.44 -6.68
N LEU A 35 -0.90 12.02 -6.83
CA LEU A 35 -0.55 12.87 -7.98
C LEU A 35 0.04 12.09 -9.16
N VAL A 36 0.70 10.94 -8.93
CA VAL A 36 1.40 10.19 -9.99
C VAL A 36 0.47 9.87 -11.16
N GLY A 37 -0.70 9.29 -10.90
CA GLY A 37 -1.64 8.90 -11.95
C GLY A 37 -2.16 10.09 -12.78
N PRO A 38 -2.75 11.12 -12.14
CA PRO A 38 -3.24 12.32 -12.84
C PRO A 38 -2.16 13.11 -13.58
N VAL A 39 -0.97 13.26 -12.99
CA VAL A 39 0.16 13.96 -13.62
C VAL A 39 0.65 13.19 -14.83
N ALA A 40 0.86 11.86 -14.70
CA ALA A 40 1.26 11.04 -15.84
C ALA A 40 0.25 11.09 -16.98
N GLY A 41 -1.06 11.16 -16.67
CA GLY A 41 -2.12 11.28 -17.68
C GLY A 41 -2.11 12.59 -18.48
N LYS A 42 -1.25 13.57 -18.16
CA LYS A 42 -1.08 14.81 -18.93
C LYS A 42 -0.07 14.70 -20.07
N PHE A 43 0.68 13.61 -20.13
CA PHE A 43 1.71 13.42 -21.14
C PHE A 43 1.25 12.41 -22.19
N ASP A 44 1.34 12.79 -23.47
CA ASP A 44 0.98 11.94 -24.62
C ASP A 44 2.10 10.97 -24.98
N ASN A 45 2.42 10.04 -24.09
CA ASN A 45 3.31 8.92 -24.38
C ASN A 45 2.85 7.62 -23.69
N GLY A 46 3.24 6.48 -24.26
CA GLY A 46 2.78 5.16 -23.80
C GLY A 46 3.17 4.81 -22.36
N VAL A 47 4.35 5.27 -21.89
CA VAL A 47 4.82 5.00 -20.52
C VAL A 47 4.00 5.79 -19.50
N CYS A 48 3.79 7.07 -19.76
CA CYS A 48 2.94 7.93 -18.93
C CYS A 48 1.47 7.47 -18.95
N GLY A 49 0.98 7.00 -20.10
CA GLY A 49 -0.32 6.35 -20.21
C GLY A 49 -0.41 5.10 -19.31
N ALA A 50 0.58 4.21 -19.38
CA ALA A 50 0.64 3.02 -18.53
C ALA A 50 0.70 3.35 -17.04
N LEU A 51 1.49 4.35 -16.64
CA LEU A 51 1.54 4.83 -15.24
C LEU A 51 0.19 5.40 -14.80
N SER A 52 -0.45 6.22 -15.64
CA SER A 52 -1.77 6.78 -15.33
C SER A 52 -2.80 5.68 -15.11
N VAL A 53 -2.80 4.65 -15.96
CA VAL A 53 -3.65 3.46 -15.84
C VAL A 53 -3.34 2.68 -14.58
N ALA A 54 -2.08 2.31 -14.35
CA ALA A 54 -1.66 1.52 -13.20
C ALA A 54 -2.03 2.18 -11.86
N PHE A 55 -1.80 3.49 -11.74
CA PHE A 55 -2.12 4.27 -10.53
C PHE A 55 -3.60 4.68 -10.40
N SER A 56 -4.41 4.47 -11.46
CA SER A 56 -5.87 4.64 -11.38
C SER A 56 -6.58 3.45 -10.73
N GLY A 57 -5.94 2.28 -10.69
CA GLY A 57 -6.45 1.11 -9.98
C GLY A 57 -6.44 1.30 -8.47
N GLY A 58 -7.17 0.48 -7.73
CA GLY A 58 -7.20 0.45 -6.27
C GLY A 58 -6.00 -0.26 -5.65
N TRP A 59 -5.38 -1.21 -6.35
CA TRP A 59 -4.25 -1.99 -5.85
C TRP A 59 -3.02 -1.17 -5.39
N PRO A 60 -2.62 -0.04 -6.03
CA PRO A 60 -1.49 0.78 -5.56
C PRO A 60 -1.80 1.49 -4.24
N TRP A 61 -3.05 1.89 -4.04
CA TRP A 61 -3.53 2.50 -2.80
C TRP A 61 -3.54 1.47 -1.66
N ALA A 62 -4.03 0.27 -1.92
CA ALA A 62 -3.95 -0.84 -0.98
C ALA A 62 -2.49 -1.20 -0.66
N CYS A 63 -1.63 -1.26 -1.67
CA CYS A 63 -0.19 -1.50 -1.52
C CYS A 63 0.47 -0.44 -0.63
N PHE A 64 0.18 0.84 -0.87
CA PHE A 64 0.69 1.93 -0.04
C PHE A 64 0.28 1.77 1.43
N ALA A 65 -1.01 1.61 1.73
CA ALA A 65 -1.46 1.43 3.11
C ALA A 65 -0.85 0.20 3.77
N PHE A 66 -0.70 -0.89 3.01
CA PHE A 66 -0.06 -2.11 3.48
C PHE A 66 1.43 -1.88 3.80
N LEU A 67 2.18 -1.20 2.94
CA LEU A 67 3.59 -0.88 3.15
C LEU A 67 3.79 0.08 4.32
N VAL A 68 2.91 1.07 4.48
CA VAL A 68 2.88 1.92 5.68
C VAL A 68 2.72 1.03 6.91
N GLY A 69 1.76 0.11 6.91
CA GLY A 69 1.56 -0.83 8.01
C GLY A 69 2.79 -1.71 8.29
N LEU A 70 3.41 -2.25 7.24
CA LEU A 70 4.58 -3.11 7.30
C LEU A 70 5.79 -2.40 7.94
N SER A 71 5.90 -1.07 7.76
CA SER A 71 6.96 -0.26 8.34
C SER A 71 6.80 0.05 9.84
N ARG A 72 5.61 -0.19 10.42
CA ARG A 72 5.28 0.20 11.81
C ARG A 72 5.31 -0.98 12.76
N THR A 73 5.76 -0.73 13.99
CA THR A 73 5.71 -1.68 15.11
C THR A 73 4.37 -1.66 15.81
N SER A 74 3.80 -0.47 16.01
CA SER A 74 2.48 -0.29 16.63
C SER A 74 1.35 -0.44 15.62
N LYS A 75 0.33 -1.23 15.97
CA LYS A 75 -0.92 -1.38 15.19
C LYS A 75 -1.70 -0.08 15.08
N ALA A 76 -1.72 0.71 16.16
CA ALA A 76 -2.40 2.01 16.16
C ALA A 76 -1.68 3.00 15.23
N GLU A 77 -0.34 3.05 15.28
CA GLU A 77 0.43 3.90 14.35
C GLU A 77 0.27 3.45 12.91
N ALA A 78 0.27 2.13 12.65
CA ALA A 78 0.00 1.55 11.34
C ALA A 78 -1.37 1.98 10.80
N ALA A 79 -2.42 1.83 11.61
CA ALA A 79 -3.78 2.18 11.22
C ALA A 79 -3.92 3.67 10.92
N LEU A 80 -3.50 4.52 11.86
CA LEU A 80 -3.65 5.97 11.72
C LEU A 80 -2.84 6.52 10.54
N LEU A 81 -1.56 6.14 10.41
CA LEU A 81 -0.72 6.66 9.33
C LEU A 81 -1.18 6.18 7.95
N ALA A 82 -1.65 4.94 7.84
CA ALA A 82 -2.21 4.43 6.58
C ALA A 82 -3.51 5.17 6.21
N SER A 83 -4.42 5.38 7.17
CA SER A 83 -5.66 6.14 6.98
C SER A 83 -5.40 7.59 6.56
N PHE A 84 -4.56 8.32 7.30
CA PHE A 84 -4.28 9.72 7.00
C PHE A 84 -3.46 9.87 5.71
N GLY A 85 -2.49 8.99 5.45
CA GLY A 85 -1.72 9.00 4.21
C GLY A 85 -2.61 8.75 2.98
N LEU A 86 -3.52 7.77 3.05
CA LEU A 86 -4.46 7.50 1.97
C LEU A 86 -5.45 8.64 1.75
N ALA A 87 -6.03 9.17 2.84
CA ALA A 87 -6.95 10.30 2.74
C ALA A 87 -6.27 11.52 2.10
N ALA A 88 -5.03 11.83 2.50
CA ALA A 88 -4.24 12.91 1.89
C ALA A 88 -3.98 12.67 0.39
N GLY A 89 -3.67 11.43 0.00
CA GLY A 89 -3.51 11.07 -1.41
C GLY A 89 -4.80 11.24 -2.21
N VAL A 90 -5.95 10.84 -1.67
CA VAL A 90 -7.26 11.00 -2.34
C VAL A 90 -7.62 12.48 -2.50
N VAL A 91 -7.40 13.29 -1.46
CA VAL A 91 -7.57 14.74 -1.54
C VAL A 91 -6.69 15.30 -2.65
N ALA A 92 -5.40 14.97 -2.68
CA ALA A 92 -4.47 15.44 -3.71
C ALA A 92 -4.90 15.03 -5.13
N TYR A 93 -5.33 13.78 -5.31
CA TYR A 93 -5.82 13.25 -6.58
C TYR A 93 -7.02 14.05 -7.13
N TYR A 94 -8.02 14.30 -6.29
CA TYR A 94 -9.23 14.99 -6.72
C TYR A 94 -9.04 16.49 -6.86
N LEU A 95 -8.24 17.13 -6.01
CA LEU A 95 -7.87 18.55 -6.17
C LEU A 95 -7.08 18.76 -7.47
N PHE A 96 -6.17 17.86 -7.81
CA PHE A 96 -5.46 17.94 -9.09
C PHE A 96 -6.41 17.80 -10.28
N LYS A 97 -7.35 16.86 -10.21
CA LYS A 97 -8.38 16.69 -11.25
C LYS A 97 -9.29 17.91 -11.39
N ASP A 98 -9.56 18.61 -10.31
CA ASP A 98 -10.35 19.85 -10.30
C ASP A 98 -9.59 21.03 -10.91
N ALA A 99 -8.32 21.20 -10.52
CA ALA A 99 -7.47 22.26 -11.05
C ALA A 99 -7.15 22.10 -12.54
N TYR A 100 -7.15 20.85 -13.03
CA TYR A 100 -6.83 20.52 -14.42
C TYR A 100 -7.87 19.60 -15.06
N PRO A 101 -9.12 20.07 -15.23
CA PRO A 101 -10.20 19.25 -15.76
C PRO A 101 -9.87 18.78 -17.19
N ALA A 102 -10.33 17.59 -17.54
CA ALA A 102 -10.33 17.16 -18.94
C ALA A 102 -11.25 18.10 -19.75
N ARG A 103 -10.97 18.31 -21.04
CA ARG A 103 -11.80 19.15 -21.92
C ARG A 103 -13.27 18.70 -21.83
N GLY A 104 -14.16 19.57 -21.33
CA GLY A 104 -15.59 19.29 -21.13
C GLY A 104 -16.03 18.96 -19.69
N GLY A 105 -15.14 18.97 -18.70
CA GLY A 105 -15.50 18.68 -17.30
C GLY A 105 -16.18 19.86 -16.59
N VAL A 106 -17.45 19.68 -16.20
CA VAL A 106 -18.18 20.62 -15.33
C VAL A 106 -17.68 20.48 -13.89
N GLY A 107 -17.09 21.54 -13.34
CA GLY A 107 -16.41 21.59 -12.02
C GLY A 107 -17.29 21.45 -10.77
N GLY A 108 -18.46 20.79 -10.85
CA GLY A 108 -19.47 20.79 -9.79
C GLY A 108 -19.41 19.63 -8.77
N GLY A 109 -18.50 18.66 -8.91
CA GLY A 109 -18.59 17.38 -8.18
C GLY A 109 -17.40 17.02 -7.29
N VAL A 110 -16.39 17.88 -7.20
CA VAL A 110 -15.11 17.53 -6.55
C VAL A 110 -15.25 17.41 -5.05
N SER A 111 -15.97 18.33 -4.40
CA SER A 111 -16.20 18.28 -2.94
C SER A 111 -16.90 16.97 -2.52
N SER A 112 -17.92 16.53 -3.26
CA SER A 112 -18.64 15.28 -2.99
C SER A 112 -17.76 14.03 -3.22
N LYS A 113 -16.93 14.02 -4.27
CA LYS A 113 -16.00 12.91 -4.54
C LYS A 113 -14.86 12.86 -3.54
N VAL A 114 -14.29 14.00 -3.17
CA VAL A 114 -13.27 14.09 -2.10
C VAL A 114 -13.83 13.57 -0.80
N LEU A 115 -15.05 13.97 -0.42
CA LEU A 115 -15.67 13.50 0.82
C LEU A 115 -15.91 11.98 0.79
N THR A 116 -16.58 11.49 -0.27
CA THR A 116 -16.96 10.07 -0.38
C THR A 116 -15.72 9.16 -0.41
N TRP A 117 -14.77 9.46 -1.29
CA TRP A 117 -13.57 8.65 -1.46
C TRP A 117 -12.54 8.90 -0.36
N GLY A 118 -12.49 10.11 0.20
CA GLY A 118 -11.63 10.43 1.34
C GLY A 118 -12.06 9.69 2.60
N VAL A 119 -13.37 9.62 2.87
CA VAL A 119 -13.92 8.81 3.97
C VAL A 119 -13.64 7.33 3.73
N ALA A 120 -13.88 6.82 2.52
CA ALA A 120 -13.57 5.43 2.18
C ALA A 120 -12.07 5.13 2.39
N ALA A 121 -11.18 5.99 1.89
CA ALA A 121 -9.74 5.86 2.05
C ALA A 121 -9.30 5.89 3.52
N PHE A 122 -9.92 6.75 4.32
CA PHE A 122 -9.67 6.80 5.76
C PHE A 122 -10.12 5.51 6.46
N LEU A 123 -11.33 5.02 6.17
CA LEU A 123 -11.91 3.84 6.79
C LEU A 123 -11.17 2.56 6.37
N PHE A 124 -10.83 2.40 5.10
CA PHE A 124 -10.11 1.23 4.59
C PHE A 124 -8.60 1.28 4.86
N GLY A 125 -8.01 2.47 5.02
CA GLY A 125 -6.60 2.61 5.35
C GLY A 125 -6.23 1.96 6.68
N ALA A 126 -7.09 2.09 7.69
CA ALA A 126 -6.87 1.53 9.02
C ALA A 126 -6.72 0.00 9.00
N PRO A 127 -7.69 -0.79 8.51
CA PRO A 127 -7.58 -2.24 8.46
C PRO A 127 -6.44 -2.70 7.55
N VAL A 128 -6.23 -2.06 6.39
CA VAL A 128 -5.12 -2.43 5.49
C VAL A 128 -3.76 -2.16 6.14
N GLY A 129 -3.61 -1.05 6.86
CA GLY A 129 -2.42 -0.76 7.66
C GLY A 129 -2.18 -1.77 8.77
N VAL A 130 -3.24 -2.20 9.48
CA VAL A 130 -3.13 -3.28 10.50
C VAL A 130 -2.70 -4.60 9.86
N VAL A 131 -3.23 -4.95 8.70
CA VAL A 131 -2.81 -6.15 7.95
C VAL A 131 -1.34 -6.06 7.53
N GLY A 132 -0.88 -4.90 7.07
CA GLY A 132 0.54 -4.65 6.79
C GLY A 132 1.43 -4.87 8.02
N ASN A 133 0.99 -4.40 9.20
CA ASN A 133 1.70 -4.65 10.45
C ASN A 133 1.73 -6.15 10.81
N LEU A 134 0.62 -6.88 10.61
CA LEU A 134 0.52 -8.32 10.86
C LEU A 134 1.41 -9.14 9.91
N ALA A 135 1.62 -8.66 8.68
CA ALA A 135 2.52 -9.27 7.70
C ALA A 135 3.99 -9.30 8.14
N ARG A 136 4.36 -8.60 9.22
CA ARG A 136 5.69 -8.70 9.84
C ARG A 136 5.92 -10.00 10.59
N THR A 137 4.85 -10.74 10.93
CA THR A 137 4.99 -12.03 11.62
C THR A 137 5.85 -12.99 10.78
N PRO A 138 6.81 -13.70 11.38
CA PRO A 138 7.64 -14.65 10.65
C PRO A 138 6.84 -15.91 10.28
N GLY A 139 7.27 -16.60 9.22
CA GLY A 139 6.68 -17.86 8.78
C GLY A 139 5.34 -17.72 8.04
N LEU A 140 4.53 -18.78 8.11
CA LEU A 140 3.28 -18.91 7.34
C LEU A 140 2.21 -17.89 7.74
N GLY A 141 2.16 -17.51 9.02
CA GLY A 141 1.22 -16.50 9.51
C GLY A 141 1.40 -15.15 8.82
N GLY A 142 2.65 -14.71 8.62
CA GLY A 142 2.94 -13.47 7.91
C GLY A 142 2.75 -13.60 6.39
N LEU A 143 3.02 -14.77 5.83
CA LEU A 143 2.84 -15.03 4.40
C LEU A 143 1.39 -14.79 3.97
N PHE A 144 0.41 -15.28 4.74
CA PHE A 144 -1.01 -15.06 4.45
C PHE A 144 -1.33 -13.57 4.24
N PHE A 145 -0.85 -12.71 5.15
CA PHE A 145 -1.06 -11.27 5.02
C PHE A 145 -0.25 -10.63 3.88
N ARG A 146 0.97 -11.10 3.60
CA ARG A 146 1.80 -10.60 2.48
C ARG A 146 1.20 -10.90 1.11
N LEU A 147 0.43 -11.97 0.98
CA LEU A 147 -0.25 -12.34 -0.26
C LEU A 147 -1.48 -11.48 -0.56
N LEU A 148 -1.95 -10.68 0.40
CA LEU A 148 -3.15 -9.87 0.20
C LEU A 148 -2.98 -8.84 -0.93
N VAL A 149 -1.88 -8.09 -0.96
CA VAL A 149 -1.64 -7.06 -2.00
C VAL A 149 -1.51 -7.68 -3.39
N PRO A 150 -0.69 -8.72 -3.62
CA PRO A 150 -0.69 -9.45 -4.89
C PRO A 150 -2.07 -9.99 -5.28
N LEU A 151 -2.85 -10.51 -4.33
CA LEU A 151 -4.18 -11.04 -4.61
C LEU A 151 -5.16 -9.94 -5.03
N ILE A 152 -5.13 -8.77 -4.36
CA ILE A 152 -5.93 -7.59 -4.75
C ILE A 152 -5.56 -7.15 -6.15
N ALA A 153 -4.27 -7.02 -6.46
CA ALA A 153 -3.80 -6.63 -7.78
C ALA A 153 -4.23 -7.62 -8.86
N TRP A 154 -4.07 -8.92 -8.62
CA TRP A 154 -4.53 -9.97 -9.53
C TRP A 154 -6.05 -9.94 -9.74
N PHE A 155 -6.83 -9.82 -8.66
CA PHE A 155 -8.29 -9.80 -8.72
C PHE A 155 -8.80 -8.58 -9.49
N GLU A 156 -8.33 -7.38 -9.13
CA GLU A 156 -8.72 -6.14 -9.79
C GLU A 156 -8.39 -6.17 -11.28
N THR A 157 -7.14 -6.50 -11.63
CA THR A 157 -6.73 -6.57 -13.04
C THR A 157 -7.49 -7.64 -13.82
N SER A 158 -7.84 -8.75 -13.19
CA SER A 158 -8.67 -9.78 -13.82
C SER A 158 -10.09 -9.29 -14.08
N GLN A 159 -10.69 -8.50 -13.18
CA GLN A 159 -12.00 -7.89 -13.40
C GLN A 159 -11.95 -6.85 -14.52
N ARG A 160 -10.95 -5.96 -14.51
CA ARG A 160 -10.74 -4.96 -15.57
C ARG A 160 -10.60 -5.61 -16.94
N LEU A 161 -9.76 -6.64 -17.06
CA LEU A 161 -9.56 -7.38 -18.31
C LEU A 161 -10.80 -8.18 -18.75
N ARG A 162 -11.71 -8.55 -17.84
CA ARG A 162 -12.95 -9.26 -18.21
C ARG A 162 -14.07 -8.32 -18.63
N MET A 163 -14.21 -7.21 -17.92
CA MET A 163 -15.36 -6.31 -18.06
C MET A 163 -15.11 -5.19 -19.08
N GLU A 164 -13.85 -4.84 -19.33
CA GLU A 164 -13.48 -3.64 -20.09
C GLU A 164 -12.53 -3.93 -21.25
N ALA A 165 -12.20 -5.20 -21.54
CA ALA A 165 -11.26 -5.52 -22.61
C ALA A 165 -11.78 -5.10 -23.99
N GLU A 166 -13.07 -5.22 -24.25
CA GLU A 166 -13.68 -4.75 -25.50
C GLU A 166 -13.77 -3.22 -25.49
N GLY A 167 -12.93 -2.56 -26.30
CA GLY A 167 -12.93 -1.10 -26.47
C GLY A 167 -11.82 -0.35 -25.71
N GLN A 168 -11.03 -1.03 -24.88
CA GLN A 168 -9.82 -0.43 -24.29
C GLN A 168 -8.68 -0.30 -25.30
N SER A 169 -7.86 0.75 -25.14
CA SER A 169 -6.64 0.89 -25.93
C SER A 169 -5.61 -0.20 -25.59
N ALA A 170 -4.74 -0.54 -26.54
CA ALA A 170 -3.69 -1.55 -26.35
C ALA A 170 -2.79 -1.26 -25.13
N VAL A 171 -2.55 0.02 -24.83
CA VAL A 171 -1.77 0.45 -23.64
C VAL A 171 -2.46 0.06 -22.34
N VAL A 172 -3.78 0.27 -22.25
CA VAL A 172 -4.57 -0.05 -21.05
C VAL A 172 -4.58 -1.56 -20.83
N GLN A 173 -4.92 -2.34 -21.86
CA GLN A 173 -4.94 -3.80 -21.79
C GLN A 173 -3.56 -4.38 -21.42
N GLY A 174 -2.51 -3.89 -22.11
CA GLY A 174 -1.13 -4.30 -21.84
C GLY A 174 -0.71 -4.01 -20.41
N THR A 175 -1.07 -2.84 -19.88
CA THR A 175 -0.75 -2.45 -18.49
C THR A 175 -1.43 -3.39 -17.50
N TRP A 176 -2.72 -3.68 -17.66
CA TRP A 176 -3.42 -4.61 -16.78
C TRP A 176 -2.84 -6.03 -16.86
N ALA A 177 -2.50 -6.50 -18.05
CA ALA A 177 -1.85 -7.80 -18.23
C ALA A 177 -0.49 -7.87 -17.52
N VAL A 178 0.33 -6.83 -17.62
CA VAL A 178 1.64 -6.75 -16.96
C VAL A 178 1.50 -6.73 -15.44
N VAL A 179 0.62 -5.88 -14.89
CA VAL A 179 0.37 -5.83 -13.44
C VAL A 179 -0.10 -7.18 -12.92
N ARG A 180 -0.99 -7.83 -13.68
CA ARG A 180 -1.52 -9.16 -13.36
C ARG A 180 -0.43 -10.22 -13.31
N VAL A 181 0.46 -10.28 -14.30
CA VAL A 181 1.62 -11.20 -14.31
C VAL A 181 2.58 -10.87 -13.18
N GLY A 182 2.88 -9.59 -12.96
CA GLY A 182 3.72 -9.13 -11.86
C GLY A 182 3.20 -9.57 -10.50
N ALA A 183 1.88 -9.53 -10.29
CA ALA A 183 1.25 -10.01 -9.06
C ALA A 183 1.53 -11.50 -8.80
N TRP A 184 1.44 -12.36 -9.82
CA TRP A 184 1.83 -13.78 -9.67
C TRP A 184 3.30 -13.96 -9.33
N LEU A 185 4.17 -13.23 -10.03
CA LEU A 185 5.61 -13.34 -9.81
C LEU A 185 5.96 -12.95 -8.36
N VAL A 186 5.40 -11.85 -7.86
CA VAL A 186 5.57 -11.43 -6.46
C VAL A 186 5.00 -12.47 -5.50
N ALA A 187 3.80 -13.01 -5.76
CA ALA A 187 3.23 -14.06 -4.93
C ALA A 187 4.12 -15.32 -4.87
N ALA A 188 4.61 -15.78 -6.03
CA ALA A 188 5.51 -16.92 -6.14
C ALA A 188 6.84 -16.67 -5.39
N LEU A 189 7.41 -15.47 -5.51
CA LEU A 189 8.61 -15.07 -4.77
C LEU A 189 8.38 -15.06 -3.26
N LEU A 190 7.25 -14.55 -2.78
CA LEU A 190 6.91 -14.52 -1.35
C LEU A 190 6.76 -15.94 -0.79
N VAL A 191 6.06 -16.83 -1.52
CA VAL A 191 5.91 -18.24 -1.15
C VAL A 191 7.27 -18.94 -1.15
N GLY A 192 8.02 -18.82 -2.24
CA GLY A 192 9.34 -19.43 -2.40
C GLY A 192 10.32 -18.99 -1.31
N HIS A 193 10.38 -17.69 -1.01
CA HIS A 193 11.21 -17.16 0.07
C HIS A 193 10.81 -17.71 1.44
N THR A 194 9.50 -17.86 1.70
CA THR A 194 9.00 -18.40 2.98
C THR A 194 9.29 -19.89 3.13
N VAL A 195 9.08 -20.68 2.07
CA VAL A 195 9.40 -22.11 2.04
C VAL A 195 10.90 -22.32 2.19
N TRP A 196 11.73 -21.55 1.48
CA TRP A 196 13.18 -21.60 1.57
C TRP A 196 13.69 -21.27 2.98
N GLY A 197 13.13 -20.22 3.61
CA GLY A 197 13.45 -19.86 4.99
C GLY A 197 13.08 -20.96 5.99
N TRP A 198 11.91 -21.58 5.81
CA TRP A 198 11.47 -22.72 6.63
C TRP A 198 12.39 -23.93 6.47
N TRP A 199 12.80 -24.24 5.24
CA TRP A 199 13.67 -25.38 4.95
C TRP A 199 15.07 -25.20 5.56
N ARG A 200 15.69 -24.01 5.39
CA ARG A 200 16.99 -23.70 6.02
C ARG A 200 16.95 -23.75 7.54
N GLY A 201 15.86 -23.27 8.16
CA GLY A 201 15.67 -23.36 9.61
C GLY A 201 15.54 -24.79 10.12
N ARG A 202 15.06 -25.72 9.29
CA ARG A 202 14.95 -27.14 9.61
C ARG A 202 16.31 -27.86 9.52
N SER A 203 17.09 -27.59 8.49
CA SER A 203 18.43 -28.19 8.32
C SER A 203 19.39 -27.81 9.46
N GLY A 204 19.37 -26.56 9.92
CA GLY A 204 20.21 -26.13 11.05
C GLY A 204 19.87 -26.79 12.39
N ARG A 205 18.60 -27.18 12.62
CA ARG A 205 18.20 -27.93 13.82
C ARG A 205 18.54 -29.42 13.73
N ALA A 206 18.46 -30.00 12.54
CA ALA A 206 18.87 -31.38 12.31
C ALA A 206 20.39 -31.56 12.53
N ASP A 207 21.19 -30.61 12.04
CA ASP A 207 22.65 -30.61 12.26
C ASP A 207 23.04 -30.40 13.72
N ALA A 208 22.30 -29.57 14.47
CA ALA A 208 22.55 -29.38 15.90
C ALA A 208 22.22 -30.64 16.72
N SER A 209 21.11 -31.31 16.39
CA SER A 209 20.72 -32.58 17.02
C SER A 209 21.67 -33.74 16.67
N ALA A 210 22.26 -33.74 15.47
CA ALA A 210 23.26 -34.74 15.05
C ALA A 210 24.63 -34.52 15.71
N ARG A 211 24.90 -33.33 16.26
CA ARG A 211 26.17 -32.98 16.92
C ARG A 211 26.15 -33.15 18.45
N GLY A 212 25.06 -33.63 19.05
CA GLY A 212 25.06 -34.07 20.45
C GLY A 212 25.37 -32.96 21.46
N LEU A 213 24.64 -31.85 21.39
CA LEU A 213 24.33 -31.00 22.54
C LEU A 213 22.87 -31.24 22.93
#